data_AF-A0A538AH32-F1
#
_entry.id   AF-A0A538AH32-F1
#
_cell.length_a   1.000
_cell.length_b   1.000
_cell.length_c   1.000
_cell.angle_alpha   90.00
_cell.angle_beta   90.00
_cell.angle_gamma   90.00
#
_symmetry.space_group_name_H-M   'P 1'
#
loop_
_entity.id
_entity.type
_entity.pdbx_description
1 polymer ?
#
loop_
_entity_poly.entity_id
_entity_poly.type
_entity_poly.pdbx_seq_one_letter_code
_entity_poly.pdbx_strand_id
1 'polypeptide(L)'
;MGPPPDRDRVPRRGRGRGAGRLPGGGNPGSRPRSGPRHLLPDRVDALHGGLRDGDLPGEEPRDRGSDAAGGRARGSWDRAGPDGAPLGCDRRRRPGARDCGALLRCGRPSGRRASSGIARHHRPVSPLSPWTSLGIGIPNLPPGRPGDPGLFGPGTPVWTIGRERVLLAAGPAALLLQVAHPLVAAGVAAHSDFRRDPLGRLRSTLEATLRISFGDAEQSAAAAASVRRRHGAVHGGIEQAVGPFPAGTTYDATDPELALWVHATLVWAALTAYGRFVRVLRPGEADGYYEALRPFAGLFGVTDRHLPPTYADFRTYWRSMLEGPSLAVGDEGRALARDILRPPSAPAAGVFTGVFRAVTSSLLPARIRAAFGLPWRPRDRATAAAASLALRAGVRVLPPSARYWPHERVARRRMGI
;
A
#
# COMPACT_ATOMS: atom_id res chain seq x y z
N MET A 1 -39.33 13.56 -47.04
CA MET A 1 -40.65 13.10 -47.51
C MET A 1 -40.50 11.62 -47.81
N GLY A 2 -41.06 10.67 -47.07
CA GLY A 2 -42.44 10.57 -46.55
C GLY A 2 -43.27 9.63 -47.47
N PRO A 3 -44.10 8.71 -46.96
CA PRO A 3 -44.10 7.28 -47.32
C PRO A 3 -45.41 6.78 -48.03
N PRO A 4 -45.99 5.58 -47.72
CA PRO A 4 -46.21 4.38 -48.56
C PRO A 4 -47.69 4.19 -49.02
N PRO A 5 -48.13 3.02 -49.54
CA PRO A 5 -48.90 2.02 -48.73
C PRO A 5 -48.82 0.56 -49.29
N ASP A 6 -49.55 -0.48 -48.85
CA ASP A 6 -50.03 -1.02 -47.56
C ASP A 6 -50.67 -2.42 -47.88
N ARG A 7 -50.66 -3.31 -46.88
CA ARG A 7 -51.54 -4.46 -46.55
C ARG A 7 -52.45 -5.16 -47.60
N ASP A 8 -52.48 -6.51 -47.54
CA ASP A 8 -53.54 -7.34 -46.91
C ASP A 8 -53.68 -8.75 -47.53
N ARG A 9 -53.63 -9.82 -46.71
CA ARG A 9 -54.74 -10.78 -46.47
C ARG A 9 -54.29 -12.10 -45.83
N VAL A 10 -54.96 -12.39 -44.71
CA VAL A 10 -55.09 -13.70 -44.03
C VAL A 10 -56.34 -14.41 -44.57
N PRO A 11 -56.44 -15.76 -44.48
CA PRO A 11 -57.54 -16.32 -43.69
C PRO A 11 -57.14 -17.49 -42.75
N ARG A 12 -58.00 -17.69 -41.75
CA ARG A 12 -57.95 -18.62 -40.60
C ARG A 12 -58.79 -19.90 -40.82
N ARG A 13 -58.58 -20.85 -39.88
CA ARG A 13 -59.42 -21.99 -39.38
C ARG A 13 -59.12 -23.34 -40.04
N GLY A 14 -59.08 -24.49 -39.34
CA GLY A 14 -59.87 -24.88 -38.17
C GLY A 14 -59.21 -25.90 -37.20
N ARG A 15 -60.00 -26.25 -36.17
CA ARG A 15 -59.67 -26.94 -34.90
C ARG A 15 -60.01 -28.44 -34.91
N GLY A 16 -59.40 -29.20 -33.97
CA GLY A 16 -59.97 -30.40 -33.30
C GLY A 16 -58.85 -31.23 -32.63
N ARG A 17 -58.62 -31.22 -31.30
CA ARG A 17 -59.29 -31.85 -30.12
C ARG A 17 -59.24 -33.40 -30.05
N GLY A 18 -58.68 -33.90 -28.93
CA GLY A 18 -58.87 -35.26 -28.34
C GLY A 18 -57.54 -35.85 -27.81
N ALA A 19 -57.19 -35.74 -26.51
CA ALA A 19 -57.46 -36.72 -25.42
C ALA A 19 -56.94 -38.14 -25.73
N GLY A 20 -56.14 -38.86 -24.95
CA GLY A 20 -55.65 -38.81 -23.57
C GLY A 20 -55.51 -40.27 -23.08
N ARG A 21 -54.43 -40.64 -22.36
CA ARG A 21 -54.34 -41.70 -21.31
C ARG A 21 -52.88 -42.12 -21.03
N LEU A 22 -52.51 -42.07 -19.74
CA LEU A 22 -51.46 -42.88 -19.08
C LEU A 22 -52.13 -44.19 -18.56
N PRO A 23 -51.39 -45.26 -18.16
CA PRO A 23 -50.79 -45.32 -16.81
C PRO A 23 -49.53 -46.22 -16.61
N GLY A 24 -48.87 -46.04 -15.45
CA GLY A 24 -48.06 -47.05 -14.71
C GLY A 24 -46.61 -47.23 -15.17
N GLY A 25 -45.56 -47.25 -14.35
CA GLY A 25 -45.40 -47.52 -12.92
C GLY A 25 -44.34 -48.62 -12.75
N GLY A 26 -43.18 -48.31 -12.15
CA GLY A 26 -42.17 -49.32 -11.74
C GLY A 26 -40.70 -48.90 -11.88
N ASN A 27 -40.03 -48.72 -10.74
CA ASN A 27 -38.57 -48.84 -10.51
C ASN A 27 -38.41 -50.13 -9.63
N PRO A 28 -37.25 -50.82 -9.43
CA PRO A 28 -35.85 -50.44 -9.65
C PRO A 28 -34.91 -51.53 -10.22
N GLY A 29 -33.66 -51.20 -10.56
CA GLY A 29 -32.68 -52.22 -10.98
C GLY A 29 -31.26 -51.71 -11.25
N SER A 30 -30.38 -51.96 -10.28
CA SER A 30 -28.91 -51.91 -10.26
C SER A 30 -28.15 -52.19 -11.58
N ARG A 31 -27.13 -51.38 -11.88
CA ARG A 31 -25.69 -51.75 -12.00
C ARG A 31 -24.85 -50.61 -12.63
N PRO A 32 -23.58 -50.41 -12.23
CA PRO A 32 -22.73 -49.35 -12.74
C PRO A 32 -22.04 -49.76 -14.04
N ARG A 33 -21.91 -48.81 -14.99
CA ARG A 33 -21.06 -48.93 -16.17
C ARG A 33 -19.77 -48.12 -15.98
N SER A 34 -18.68 -48.79 -16.29
CA SER A 34 -17.28 -48.40 -16.20
C SER A 34 -16.77 -47.61 -17.42
N GLY A 35 -15.86 -46.66 -17.15
CA GLY A 35 -14.80 -46.17 -18.06
C GLY A 35 -14.86 -44.66 -18.41
N PRO A 36 -13.75 -44.01 -18.83
CA PRO A 36 -12.34 -44.42 -18.81
C PRO A 36 -11.40 -43.47 -18.03
N ARG A 37 -10.22 -44.02 -17.71
CA ARG A 37 -9.07 -43.42 -17.03
C ARG A 37 -8.37 -42.40 -17.92
N HIS A 38 -7.96 -41.26 -17.37
CA HIS A 38 -6.95 -40.39 -17.99
C HIS A 38 -5.64 -40.41 -17.20
N LEU A 39 -4.59 -40.58 -18.01
CA LEU A 39 -3.19 -40.82 -17.74
C LEU A 39 -2.50 -39.69 -16.96
N LEU A 40 -1.78 -40.06 -15.90
CA LEU A 40 -0.61 -39.34 -15.40
C LEU A 40 0.64 -39.80 -16.17
N PRO A 41 1.63 -38.94 -16.41
CA PRO A 41 3.00 -39.38 -16.57
C PRO A 41 3.78 -39.19 -15.26
N ASP A 42 4.30 -40.32 -14.78
CA ASP A 42 5.43 -40.39 -13.86
C ASP A 42 6.71 -39.87 -14.54
N ARG A 43 7.50 -39.10 -13.78
CA ARG A 43 8.97 -39.23 -13.80
C ARG A 43 9.54 -38.69 -12.50
N VAL A 44 10.00 -39.62 -11.68
CA VAL A 44 10.90 -39.43 -10.55
C VAL A 44 12.31 -39.76 -11.05
N ASP A 45 13.28 -38.90 -10.75
CA ASP A 45 14.64 -39.21 -10.29
C ASP A 45 15.38 -37.86 -10.17
N ALA A 46 15.47 -37.32 -8.95
CA ALA A 46 16.53 -37.56 -7.97
C ALA A 46 17.68 -36.56 -8.17
N LEU A 47 17.91 -35.70 -7.15
CA LEU A 47 19.24 -35.40 -6.61
C LEU A 47 19.11 -34.57 -5.33
N HIS A 48 19.69 -35.12 -4.27
CA HIS A 48 19.88 -34.52 -2.97
C HIS A 48 20.53 -33.14 -3.04
N GLY A 49 19.97 -32.18 -2.32
CA GLY A 49 20.58 -30.87 -2.06
C GLY A 49 19.91 -30.22 -0.86
N GLY A 50 20.44 -30.47 0.34
CA GLY A 50 19.99 -29.80 1.56
C GLY A 50 20.13 -28.28 1.44
N LEU A 51 19.03 -27.57 1.70
CA LEU A 51 18.99 -26.11 1.75
C LEU A 51 19.93 -25.62 2.87
N ARG A 52 20.98 -24.90 2.49
CA ARG A 52 21.89 -24.16 3.39
C ARG A 52 21.30 -22.76 3.65
N ASP A 53 21.66 -22.19 4.81
CA ASP A 53 21.16 -20.95 5.45
C ASP A 53 21.34 -19.61 4.67
N GLY A 54 21.13 -19.55 3.36
CA GLY A 54 21.45 -18.37 2.52
C GLY A 54 20.31 -17.46 2.05
N ASP A 55 19.04 -17.85 2.14
CA ASP A 55 17.94 -17.18 1.41
C ASP A 55 17.03 -16.24 2.24
N LEU A 56 17.49 -15.80 3.41
CA LEU A 56 16.86 -14.68 4.11
C LEU A 56 17.58 -13.37 3.72
N PRO A 57 16.87 -12.30 3.34
CA PRO A 57 17.52 -11.04 2.98
C PRO A 57 18.17 -10.44 4.22
N GLY A 58 19.49 -10.57 4.37
CA GLY A 58 20.14 -10.14 5.61
C GLY A 58 21.66 -10.17 5.71
N GLU A 59 22.41 -11.02 5.00
CA GLU A 59 23.88 -11.07 5.17
C GLU A 59 24.61 -11.36 3.85
N GLU A 60 25.53 -10.46 3.46
CA GLU A 60 26.48 -10.65 2.36
C GLU A 60 27.86 -11.07 2.90
N PRO A 61 28.64 -11.90 2.17
CA PRO A 61 29.97 -12.33 2.58
C PRO A 61 31.04 -11.24 2.37
N ARG A 62 32.12 -11.35 3.16
CA ARG A 62 33.26 -10.44 3.19
C ARG A 62 34.05 -10.42 1.87
N ASP A 63 34.42 -9.20 1.50
CA ASP A 63 35.22 -8.79 0.34
C ASP A 63 36.65 -9.38 0.35
N ARG A 64 37.08 -9.91 -0.80
CA ARG A 64 38.49 -10.07 -1.19
C ARG A 64 38.59 -9.53 -2.61
N GLY A 65 39.28 -8.40 -2.75
CA GLY A 65 39.40 -7.68 -4.01
C GLY A 65 40.31 -8.35 -5.03
N SER A 66 40.13 -7.95 -6.29
CA SER A 66 41.22 -7.59 -7.21
C SER A 66 40.65 -6.95 -8.47
N ASP A 67 41.42 -5.99 -8.98
CA ASP A 67 41.26 -5.15 -10.16
C ASP A 67 40.86 -5.83 -11.48
N ALA A 68 40.12 -5.10 -12.33
CA ALA A 68 40.61 -4.55 -13.61
C ALA A 68 39.57 -4.50 -14.75
N ALA A 69 39.59 -3.35 -15.44
CA ALA A 69 39.39 -3.13 -16.88
C ALA A 69 38.01 -3.37 -17.57
N GLY A 70 37.43 -2.25 -18.02
CA GLY A 70 37.25 -1.97 -19.46
C GLY A 70 36.08 -2.61 -20.21
N GLY A 71 35.09 -1.78 -20.59
CA GLY A 71 34.11 -2.16 -21.62
C GLY A 71 32.97 -1.16 -21.79
N ARG A 72 33.16 -0.17 -22.67
CA ARG A 72 32.10 0.76 -23.11
C ARG A 72 31.23 0.09 -24.17
N ALA A 73 29.91 0.12 -24.00
CA ALA A 73 28.94 -0.09 -25.07
C ALA A 73 27.98 1.10 -25.15
N ARG A 74 27.78 1.59 -26.38
CA ARG A 74 27.05 2.79 -26.77
C ARG A 74 25.59 2.46 -27.12
N GLY A 75 24.70 3.43 -26.94
CA GLY A 75 23.38 3.54 -27.58
C GLY A 75 22.82 4.92 -27.23
N SER A 76 23.15 5.96 -27.99
CA SER A 76 22.43 6.47 -29.16
C SER A 76 21.06 7.08 -28.81
N TRP A 77 21.05 8.40 -28.63
CA TRP A 77 19.91 9.26 -28.95
C TRP A 77 20.46 10.42 -29.79
N ASP A 78 20.03 10.47 -31.05
CA ASP A 78 20.47 11.43 -32.04
C ASP A 78 19.88 12.83 -31.84
N ARG A 79 20.66 13.79 -32.35
CA ARG A 79 20.58 15.24 -32.23
C ARG A 79 19.41 15.85 -32.99
N ALA A 80 18.95 17.01 -32.50
CA ALA A 80 18.59 18.13 -33.36
C ALA A 80 18.97 19.46 -32.67
N GLY A 81 19.74 20.26 -33.39
CA GLY A 81 20.02 21.70 -33.24
C GLY A 81 20.59 22.18 -34.59
N PRO A 82 20.91 23.46 -34.82
CA PRO A 82 20.86 24.66 -33.95
C PRO A 82 20.01 25.79 -34.61
N ASP A 83 19.75 26.95 -34.01
CA ASP A 83 20.60 28.16 -34.05
C ASP A 83 19.94 29.32 -33.28
N GLY A 84 20.76 30.24 -32.75
CA GLY A 84 20.36 31.64 -32.53
C GLY A 84 20.49 32.20 -31.12
N ALA A 85 21.59 32.91 -30.87
CA ALA A 85 21.72 33.97 -29.86
C ALA A 85 22.36 35.20 -30.56
N PRO A 86 22.50 36.40 -29.96
CA PRO A 86 21.82 37.02 -28.80
C PRO A 86 21.33 38.45 -29.12
N LEU A 87 20.46 39.05 -28.28
CA LEU A 87 20.37 40.52 -28.16
C LEU A 87 19.97 40.93 -26.73
N GLY A 88 20.63 41.97 -26.22
CA GLY A 88 20.42 42.52 -24.89
C GLY A 88 19.71 43.88 -24.87
N CYS A 89 19.60 44.37 -23.63
CA CYS A 89 19.40 45.75 -23.16
C CYS A 89 18.03 46.45 -23.26
N ASP A 90 17.72 47.00 -22.08
CA ASP A 90 17.02 48.27 -21.77
C ASP A 90 15.48 48.25 -21.67
N ARG A 91 14.97 48.47 -20.44
CA ARG A 91 14.39 49.77 -20.06
C ARG A 91 13.89 49.86 -18.62
N ARG A 92 14.47 50.86 -17.96
CA ARG A 92 13.84 51.89 -17.09
C ARG A 92 13.51 51.60 -15.62
N ARG A 93 13.97 52.58 -14.84
CA ARG A 93 13.86 52.83 -13.40
C ARG A 93 12.56 53.58 -13.04
N ARG A 94 11.94 53.15 -11.92
CA ARG A 94 11.44 53.92 -10.71
C ARG A 94 10.34 55.01 -10.90
N PRO A 95 9.71 55.55 -9.81
CA PRO A 95 9.55 55.13 -8.39
C PRO A 95 8.12 55.34 -7.75
N GLY A 96 7.88 54.75 -6.57
CA GLY A 96 7.52 55.49 -5.33
C GLY A 96 6.06 55.83 -4.94
N ALA A 97 5.81 55.65 -3.62
CA ALA A 97 4.84 56.31 -2.71
C ALA A 97 3.36 55.83 -2.74
N ARG A 98 2.57 55.86 -1.67
CA ARG A 98 2.68 56.00 -0.20
C ARG A 98 1.28 55.62 0.36
N ASP A 99 1.20 55.46 1.68
CA ASP A 99 0.02 55.23 2.51
C ASP A 99 -1.25 56.03 2.18
N CYS A 100 -2.40 55.41 2.49
CA CYS A 100 -3.56 55.91 3.26
C CYS A 100 -4.58 54.76 3.30
N GLY A 101 -5.24 54.37 4.39
CA GLY A 101 -5.74 55.18 5.49
C GLY A 101 -7.27 55.35 5.35
N ALA A 102 -8.00 54.52 6.10
CA ALA A 102 -9.30 54.82 6.70
C ALA A 102 -10.63 54.63 5.92
N LEU A 103 -11.52 53.91 6.62
CA LEU A 103 -12.99 54.07 6.73
C LEU A 103 -13.88 53.62 5.56
N LEU A 104 -14.77 52.67 5.85
CA LEU A 104 -16.23 52.91 5.90
C LEU A 104 -16.96 51.68 6.50
N ARG A 105 -17.74 51.94 7.55
CA ARG A 105 -18.82 51.06 8.03
C ARG A 105 -19.99 51.15 7.03
N CYS A 106 -20.71 50.04 6.84
CA CYS A 106 -22.16 49.91 7.07
C CYS A 106 -22.72 48.66 6.37
N GLY A 107 -23.75 48.07 6.98
CA GLY A 107 -24.71 47.22 6.28
C GLY A 107 -24.70 45.74 6.65
N ARG A 108 -25.34 45.38 7.78
CA ARG A 108 -26.00 44.07 7.90
C ARG A 108 -27.18 44.02 6.93
N PRO A 109 -27.46 42.85 6.34
CA PRO A 109 -28.83 42.37 6.33
C PRO A 109 -28.94 40.99 6.97
N SER A 110 -29.95 40.89 7.83
CA SER A 110 -30.51 39.68 8.40
C SER A 110 -31.00 38.73 7.29
N GLY A 111 -30.45 37.52 7.26
CA GLY A 111 -30.99 36.41 6.49
C GLY A 111 -30.88 35.12 7.30
N ARG A 112 -31.98 34.72 7.94
CA ARG A 112 -32.11 33.39 8.56
C ARG A 112 -31.99 32.34 7.46
N ARG A 113 -30.92 31.55 7.45
CA ARG A 113 -30.88 30.25 6.79
C ARG A 113 -30.72 29.19 7.87
N ALA A 114 -31.70 28.30 7.93
CA ALA A 114 -31.66 27.09 8.72
C ALA A 114 -30.51 26.22 8.20
N SER A 115 -29.44 26.11 8.98
CA SER A 115 -28.44 25.06 8.80
C SER A 115 -28.90 23.85 9.62
N SER A 116 -29.29 22.80 8.90
CA SER A 116 -29.41 21.46 9.46
C SER A 116 -28.02 20.98 9.89
N GLY A 117 -27.69 21.23 11.16
CA GLY A 117 -26.51 20.69 11.80
C GLY A 117 -26.63 19.17 11.89
N ILE A 118 -25.99 18.45 10.97
CA ILE A 118 -25.66 17.04 11.19
C ILE A 118 -24.59 17.04 12.27
N ALA A 119 -25.02 16.91 13.52
CA ALA A 119 -24.17 16.68 14.66
C ALA A 119 -23.38 15.39 14.41
N ARG A 120 -22.08 15.52 14.13
CA ARG A 120 -21.15 14.39 14.12
C ARG A 120 -21.08 13.83 15.54
N HIS A 121 -21.86 12.78 15.80
CA HIS A 121 -21.72 11.98 17.01
C HIS A 121 -20.39 11.24 16.97
N HIS A 122 -19.34 11.87 17.50
CA HIS A 122 -18.13 11.18 17.88
C HIS A 122 -18.48 10.23 19.03
N ARG A 123 -18.64 8.93 18.73
CA ARG A 123 -18.70 7.92 19.79
C ARG A 123 -17.35 7.91 20.51
N PRO A 124 -17.32 7.94 21.85
CA PRO A 124 -16.08 7.88 22.59
C PRO A 124 -15.37 6.55 22.32
N VAL A 125 -14.07 6.63 22.07
CA VAL A 125 -13.18 5.47 21.96
C VAL A 125 -13.22 4.72 23.30
N SER A 126 -13.48 3.42 23.30
CA SER A 126 -13.58 2.65 24.55
C SER A 126 -12.29 2.77 25.37
N PRO A 127 -12.37 3.14 26.66
CA PRO A 127 -11.21 3.47 27.50
C PRO A 127 -10.31 2.29 27.87
N LEU A 128 -10.64 1.05 27.46
CA LEU A 128 -9.94 -0.18 27.82
C LEU A 128 -8.95 -0.68 26.75
N SER A 129 -8.65 0.10 25.72
CA SER A 129 -7.59 -0.26 24.77
C SER A 129 -6.23 0.18 25.34
N PRO A 130 -5.24 -0.72 25.51
CA PRO A 130 -3.89 -0.35 25.97
C PRO A 130 -3.18 0.65 25.03
N TRP A 131 -3.74 0.91 23.85
CA TRP A 131 -3.24 1.85 22.85
C TRP A 131 -3.77 3.28 23.02
N THR A 132 -4.84 3.48 23.78
CA THR A 132 -5.27 4.83 24.18
C THR A 132 -4.15 5.50 24.99
N SER A 133 -3.44 4.72 25.82
CA SER A 133 -2.29 5.15 26.62
C SER A 133 -1.02 5.42 25.80
N LEU A 134 -0.87 4.83 24.60
CA LEU A 134 0.22 5.10 23.64
C LEU A 134 -0.17 6.16 22.60
N GLY A 135 -1.35 6.79 22.73
CA GLY A 135 -1.82 7.79 21.79
C GLY A 135 -2.12 7.26 20.38
N ILE A 136 -2.15 5.94 20.13
CA ILE A 136 -2.49 5.32 18.83
C ILE A 136 -3.91 4.72 18.94
N GLY A 137 -4.88 5.53 19.35
CA GLY A 137 -6.29 5.13 19.33
C GLY A 137 -6.76 5.04 17.89
N ILE A 138 -6.83 3.84 17.31
CA ILE A 138 -7.48 3.60 16.01
C ILE A 138 -8.96 3.34 16.29
N PRO A 139 -9.89 4.07 15.64
CA PRO A 139 -11.32 3.79 15.76
C PRO A 139 -11.63 2.32 15.43
N ASN A 140 -12.61 1.74 16.12
CA ASN A 140 -13.05 0.38 15.78
C ASN A 140 -13.79 0.41 14.43
N LEU A 141 -13.60 -0.64 13.65
CA LEU A 141 -14.41 -0.93 12.46
C LEU A 141 -15.89 -1.10 12.87
N PRO A 142 -16.85 -0.44 12.22
CA PRO A 142 -18.27 -0.73 12.42
C PRO A 142 -18.60 -2.17 11.98
N PRO A 143 -19.63 -2.83 12.55
CA PRO A 143 -19.93 -4.25 12.28
C PRO A 143 -20.04 -4.63 10.80
N GLY A 144 -20.54 -3.70 9.97
CA GLY A 144 -20.76 -3.93 8.54
C GLY A 144 -21.95 -4.84 8.25
N ARG A 145 -22.13 -5.18 6.97
CA ARG A 145 -23.19 -6.06 6.48
C ARG A 145 -22.90 -7.54 6.85
N PRO A 146 -23.78 -8.24 7.58
CA PRO A 146 -23.59 -9.65 7.91
C PRO A 146 -23.34 -10.53 6.67
N GLY A 147 -22.36 -11.42 6.75
CA GLY A 147 -21.97 -12.34 5.68
C GLY A 147 -21.17 -11.73 4.52
N ASP A 148 -20.95 -10.41 4.50
CA ASP A 148 -20.16 -9.76 3.45
C ASP A 148 -18.65 -9.86 3.74
N PRO A 149 -17.85 -10.56 2.92
CA PRO A 149 -16.42 -10.67 3.15
C PRO A 149 -15.69 -9.32 2.99
N GLY A 150 -16.21 -8.42 2.18
CA GLY A 150 -15.52 -7.22 1.71
C GLY A 150 -14.54 -7.49 0.57
N LEU A 151 -13.52 -6.65 0.45
CA LEU A 151 -12.51 -6.80 -0.60
C LEU A 151 -11.69 -8.08 -0.45
N PHE A 152 -11.44 -8.49 0.79
CA PHE A 152 -10.73 -9.74 1.11
C PHE A 152 -11.56 -10.53 2.11
N GLY A 153 -11.71 -11.83 1.87
CA GLY A 153 -12.49 -12.72 2.73
C GLY A 153 -11.68 -13.43 3.81
N PRO A 154 -12.38 -14.09 4.75
CA PRO A 154 -11.76 -15.00 5.70
C PRO A 154 -11.03 -16.12 4.96
N GLY A 155 -9.82 -16.46 5.41
CA GLY A 155 -8.97 -17.49 4.78
C GLY A 155 -8.03 -16.96 3.70
N THR A 156 -8.16 -15.71 3.27
CA THR A 156 -7.17 -15.10 2.37
C THR A 156 -5.82 -14.88 3.08
N PRO A 157 -4.70 -14.91 2.34
CA PRO A 157 -3.40 -14.49 2.88
C PRO A 157 -3.42 -13.07 3.43
N VAL A 158 -4.23 -12.17 2.84
CA VAL A 158 -4.39 -10.78 3.28
C VAL A 158 -4.95 -10.71 4.71
N TRP A 159 -5.99 -11.49 5.04
CA TRP A 159 -6.48 -11.57 6.42
C TRP A 159 -5.47 -12.23 7.36
N THR A 160 -4.84 -13.32 6.91
CA THR A 160 -3.91 -14.11 7.73
C THR A 160 -2.69 -13.30 8.17
N ILE A 161 -2.13 -12.50 7.25
CA ILE A 161 -0.98 -11.64 7.51
C ILE A 161 -1.42 -10.32 8.13
N GLY A 162 -2.40 -9.63 7.52
CA GLY A 162 -2.82 -8.28 7.90
C GLY A 162 -3.44 -8.16 9.30
N ARG A 163 -3.85 -9.27 9.92
CA ARG A 163 -4.38 -9.25 11.29
C ARG A 163 -3.31 -9.00 12.35
N GLU A 164 -2.05 -9.31 12.03
CA GLU A 164 -0.93 -9.28 12.96
C GLU A 164 -0.51 -7.84 13.27
N ARG A 165 -0.64 -7.40 14.53
CA ARG A 165 -0.22 -6.05 14.93
C ARG A 165 1.28 -5.83 14.81
N VAL A 166 2.08 -6.89 14.92
CA VAL A 166 3.54 -6.81 14.84
C VAL A 166 4.05 -6.29 13.49
N LEU A 167 3.21 -6.29 12.44
CA LEU A 167 3.54 -5.67 11.15
C LEU A 167 3.89 -4.18 11.28
N LEU A 168 3.38 -3.49 12.31
CA LEU A 168 3.76 -2.10 12.60
C LEU A 168 5.26 -1.91 12.80
N ALA A 169 6.00 -2.95 13.24
CA ALA A 169 7.44 -2.88 13.41
C ALA A 169 8.20 -2.59 12.10
N ALA A 170 7.62 -2.94 10.94
CA ALA A 170 8.19 -2.61 9.63
C ALA A 170 7.65 -1.30 9.03
N GLY A 171 6.62 -0.68 9.64
CA GLY A 171 6.01 0.55 9.14
C GLY A 171 7.02 1.69 8.91
N PRO A 172 7.89 2.02 9.87
CA PRO A 172 8.90 3.06 9.68
C PRO A 172 9.88 2.74 8.54
N ALA A 173 10.26 1.46 8.37
CA ALA A 173 11.13 1.05 7.27
C ALA A 173 10.43 1.19 5.91
N ALA A 174 9.15 0.83 5.83
CA ALA A 174 8.32 1.05 4.63
C ALA A 174 8.24 2.54 4.28
N LEU A 175 7.98 3.41 5.26
CA LEU A 175 7.92 4.86 5.05
C LEU A 175 9.26 5.42 4.56
N LEU A 176 10.39 4.94 5.11
CA LEU A 176 11.72 5.33 4.65
C LEU A 176 11.98 4.88 3.21
N LEU A 177 11.56 3.67 2.83
CA LEU A 177 11.64 3.21 1.44
C LEU A 177 10.77 4.07 0.51
N GLN A 178 9.57 4.46 0.93
CA GLN A 178 8.69 5.33 0.16
C GLN A 178 9.36 6.70 -0.09
N VAL A 179 9.84 7.36 0.97
CA VAL A 179 10.47 8.69 0.87
C VAL A 179 11.93 8.64 0.40
N ALA A 180 12.45 7.46 0.07
CA ALA A 180 13.70 7.34 -0.69
C ALA A 180 13.49 7.69 -2.18
N HIS A 181 12.25 7.67 -2.66
CA HIS A 181 11.90 8.18 -3.98
C HIS A 181 11.66 9.70 -3.91
N PRO A 182 12.41 10.54 -4.63
CA PRO A 182 12.33 12.01 -4.54
C PRO A 182 10.93 12.58 -4.72
N LEU A 183 10.20 12.11 -5.74
CA LEU A 183 8.84 12.60 -6.03
C LEU A 183 7.83 12.25 -4.93
N VAL A 184 7.98 11.08 -4.29
CA VAL A 184 7.15 10.69 -3.14
C VAL A 184 7.52 11.54 -1.91
N ALA A 185 8.81 11.74 -1.67
CA ALA A 185 9.29 12.61 -0.58
C ALA A 185 8.75 14.04 -0.72
N ALA A 186 8.78 14.60 -1.92
CA ALA A 186 8.27 15.94 -2.21
C ALA A 186 6.76 16.05 -1.96
N GLY A 187 5.96 15.12 -2.50
CA GLY A 187 4.52 15.11 -2.27
C GLY A 187 4.16 14.96 -0.80
N VAL A 188 4.91 14.15 -0.06
CA VAL A 188 4.75 14.03 1.38
C VAL A 188 5.14 15.32 2.11
N ALA A 189 6.27 15.93 1.77
CA ALA A 189 6.77 17.12 2.45
C ALA A 189 5.87 18.34 2.25
N ALA A 190 5.28 18.49 1.06
CA ALA A 190 4.44 19.62 0.69
C ALA A 190 2.98 19.46 1.14
N HIS A 191 2.43 18.24 1.16
CA HIS A 191 0.98 18.03 1.36
C HIS A 191 0.61 17.25 2.62
N SER A 192 1.58 16.80 3.42
CA SER A 192 1.31 16.06 4.66
C SER A 192 1.64 16.89 5.90
N ASP A 193 0.76 16.85 6.90
CA ASP A 193 1.03 17.41 8.22
C ASP A 193 1.95 16.51 9.06
N PHE A 194 2.83 15.74 8.40
CA PHE A 194 3.72 14.76 9.03
C PHE A 194 4.56 15.36 10.16
N ARG A 195 4.96 16.62 10.01
CA ARG A 195 5.78 17.34 10.98
C ARG A 195 5.01 17.77 12.22
N ARG A 196 3.72 18.14 12.08
CA ARG A 196 2.91 18.63 13.21
C ARG A 196 2.11 17.54 13.88
N ASP A 197 1.59 16.56 13.12
CA ASP A 197 0.83 15.43 13.64
C ASP A 197 1.25 14.07 13.00
N PRO A 198 2.48 13.58 13.30
CA PRO A 198 2.93 12.27 12.82
C PRO A 198 2.02 11.13 13.29
N LEU A 199 1.49 11.25 14.52
CA LEU A 199 0.59 10.28 15.13
C LEU A 199 -0.76 10.23 14.42
N GLY A 200 -1.37 11.37 14.12
CA GLY A 200 -2.62 11.44 13.36
C GLY A 200 -2.47 10.91 11.95
N ARG A 201 -1.33 11.16 11.28
CA ARG A 201 -1.07 10.53 9.98
C ARG A 201 -0.96 9.02 10.09
N LEU A 202 -0.19 8.50 11.05
CA LEU A 202 -0.09 7.06 11.29
C LEU A 202 -1.48 6.45 11.53
N ARG A 203 -2.29 7.07 12.40
CA ARG A 203 -3.68 6.63 12.65
C ARG A 203 -4.50 6.63 11.37
N SER A 204 -4.43 7.68 10.55
CA SER A 204 -5.21 7.79 9.31
C SER A 204 -4.84 6.71 8.28
N THR A 205 -3.54 6.43 8.11
CA THR A 205 -3.09 5.36 7.22
C THR A 205 -3.52 3.99 7.73
N LEU A 206 -3.35 3.71 9.02
CA LEU A 206 -3.75 2.43 9.60
C LEU A 206 -5.27 2.21 9.56
N GLU A 207 -6.05 3.25 9.84
CA GLU A 207 -7.50 3.20 9.72
C GLU A 207 -7.91 2.87 8.28
N ALA A 208 -7.32 3.53 7.28
CA ALA A 208 -7.61 3.26 5.87
C ALA A 208 -7.23 1.83 5.48
N THR A 209 -6.00 1.38 5.78
CA THR A 209 -5.53 0.04 5.44
C THR A 209 -6.38 -1.03 6.13
N LEU A 210 -6.63 -0.92 7.44
CA LEU A 210 -7.41 -1.91 8.17
C LEU A 210 -8.87 -1.93 7.72
N ARG A 211 -9.46 -0.78 7.39
CA ARG A 211 -10.82 -0.70 6.88
C ARG A 211 -10.96 -1.27 5.47
N ILE A 212 -9.97 -1.09 4.60
CA ILE A 212 -9.94 -1.73 3.27
C ILE A 212 -9.71 -3.24 3.40
N SER A 213 -8.86 -3.67 4.34
CA SER A 213 -8.52 -5.09 4.51
C SER A 213 -9.62 -5.91 5.19
N PHE A 214 -10.31 -5.34 6.18
CA PHE A 214 -11.25 -6.06 7.04
C PHE A 214 -12.68 -5.53 6.99
N GLY A 215 -12.94 -4.39 6.33
CA GLY A 215 -14.29 -3.87 6.13
C GLY A 215 -15.14 -4.79 5.25
N ASP A 216 -16.46 -4.61 5.29
CA ASP A 216 -17.33 -5.13 4.23
C ASP A 216 -17.08 -4.39 2.89
N ALA A 217 -17.82 -4.73 1.83
CA ALA A 217 -17.55 -4.18 0.51
C ALA A 217 -17.75 -2.65 0.47
N GLU A 218 -18.79 -2.15 1.14
CA GLU A 218 -19.11 -0.72 1.20
C GLU A 218 -18.07 0.05 2.01
N GLN A 219 -17.70 -0.45 3.19
CA GLN A 219 -16.69 0.15 4.06
C GLN A 219 -15.33 0.20 3.39
N SER A 220 -14.95 -0.87 2.68
CA SER A 220 -13.70 -0.96 1.94
C SER A 220 -13.67 0.06 0.80
N ALA A 221 -14.75 0.12 0.00
CA ALA A 221 -14.89 1.07 -1.09
C ALA A 221 -14.90 2.53 -0.60
N ALA A 222 -15.60 2.83 0.50
CA ALA A 222 -15.66 4.16 1.09
C ALA A 222 -14.29 4.63 1.62
N ALA A 223 -13.54 3.73 2.27
CA ALA A 223 -12.18 4.00 2.73
C ALA A 223 -11.24 4.30 1.55
N ALA A 224 -11.26 3.45 0.52
CA ALA A 224 -10.49 3.63 -0.70
C ALA A 224 -10.82 4.95 -1.41
N ALA A 225 -12.11 5.27 -1.56
CA ALA A 225 -12.57 6.52 -2.14
C ALA A 225 -12.10 7.74 -1.32
N SER A 226 -12.12 7.63 0.02
CA SER A 226 -11.62 8.69 0.88
C SER A 226 -10.12 8.93 0.72
N VAL A 227 -9.32 7.89 0.54
CA VAL A 227 -7.89 8.03 0.28
C VAL A 227 -7.65 8.63 -1.12
N ARG A 228 -8.33 8.12 -2.16
CA ARG A 228 -8.24 8.68 -3.52
C ARG A 228 -8.56 10.17 -3.57
N ARG A 229 -9.62 10.62 -2.88
CA ARG A 229 -9.95 12.06 -2.79
C ARG A 229 -8.82 12.89 -2.20
N ARG A 230 -8.11 12.37 -1.19
CA ARG A 230 -6.95 13.07 -0.61
C ARG A 230 -5.77 13.07 -1.57
N HIS A 231 -5.48 11.93 -2.21
CA HIS A 231 -4.39 11.81 -3.17
C HIS A 231 -4.61 12.71 -4.39
N GLY A 232 -5.84 12.91 -4.85
CA GLY A 232 -6.15 13.82 -5.96
C GLY A 232 -5.84 15.30 -5.69
N ALA A 233 -5.52 15.68 -4.45
CA ALA A 233 -5.05 17.01 -4.09
C ALA A 233 -3.52 17.06 -3.82
N VAL A 234 -2.80 15.96 -4.07
CA VAL A 234 -1.36 15.84 -3.84
C VAL A 234 -0.66 15.81 -5.20
N HIS A 235 -0.32 16.99 -5.68
CA HIS A 235 0.41 17.18 -6.93
C HIS A 235 1.28 18.43 -6.81
N GLY A 236 2.40 18.45 -7.51
CA GLY A 236 3.35 19.56 -7.45
C GLY A 236 4.59 19.29 -8.29
N GLY A 237 5.70 19.94 -7.96
CA GLY A 237 7.00 19.67 -8.58
C GLY A 237 8.15 19.86 -7.59
N ILE A 238 9.29 19.26 -7.90
CA ILE A 238 10.51 19.43 -7.11
C ILE A 238 11.23 20.71 -7.52
N GLU A 239 11.69 21.51 -6.56
CA GLU A 239 12.39 22.77 -6.84
C GLU A 239 13.85 22.55 -7.23
N GLN A 240 14.46 21.48 -6.72
CA GLN A 240 15.86 21.14 -6.94
C GLN A 240 15.98 19.76 -7.58
N ALA A 241 17.07 19.56 -8.33
CA ALA A 241 17.37 18.25 -8.89
C ALA A 241 17.76 17.26 -7.78
N VAL A 242 17.20 16.05 -7.81
CA VAL A 242 17.51 14.98 -6.85
C VAL A 242 17.63 13.66 -7.59
N GLY A 243 18.84 13.08 -7.59
CA GLY A 243 19.12 11.86 -8.35
C GLY A 243 18.86 12.06 -9.84
N PRO A 244 18.07 11.19 -10.50
CA PRO A 244 17.78 11.30 -11.93
C PRO A 244 16.67 12.31 -12.26
N PHE A 245 16.08 12.99 -11.27
CA PHE A 245 14.95 13.90 -11.47
C PHE A 245 15.45 15.36 -11.50
N PRO A 246 15.38 16.06 -12.65
CA PRO A 246 15.75 17.47 -12.74
C PRO A 246 14.81 18.39 -11.94
N ALA A 247 15.28 19.59 -11.61
CA ALA A 247 14.44 20.65 -11.08
C ALA A 247 13.22 20.89 -11.99
N GLY A 248 12.05 21.10 -11.41
CA GLY A 248 10.78 21.22 -12.12
C GLY A 248 10.10 19.89 -12.45
N THR A 249 10.71 18.73 -12.17
CA THR A 249 10.01 17.43 -12.33
C THR A 249 8.74 17.41 -11.49
N THR A 250 7.61 17.12 -12.13
CA THR A 250 6.31 17.08 -11.46
C THR A 250 6.08 15.75 -10.74
N TYR A 251 5.22 15.78 -9.74
CA TYR A 251 4.70 14.59 -9.08
C TYR A 251 3.19 14.68 -8.94
N ASP A 252 2.53 13.53 -8.94
CA ASP A 252 1.10 13.39 -8.69
C ASP A 252 0.89 12.09 -7.90
N ALA A 253 0.16 12.13 -6.79
CA ALA A 253 -0.10 10.92 -5.99
C ALA A 253 -1.08 9.95 -6.65
N THR A 254 -1.66 10.32 -7.79
CA THR A 254 -2.45 9.47 -8.67
C THR A 254 -1.62 8.87 -9.82
N ASP A 255 -0.34 9.22 -9.93
CA ASP A 255 0.60 8.59 -10.86
C ASP A 255 0.72 7.08 -10.51
N PRO A 256 0.36 6.18 -11.44
CA PRO A 256 0.39 4.75 -11.20
C PRO A 256 1.80 4.19 -10.93
N GLU A 257 2.86 4.80 -11.44
CA GLU A 257 4.24 4.36 -11.20
C GLU A 257 4.69 4.70 -9.76
N LEU A 258 4.35 5.91 -9.29
CA LEU A 258 4.61 6.29 -7.89
C LEU A 258 3.74 5.48 -6.93
N ALA A 259 2.47 5.25 -7.29
CA ALA A 259 1.57 4.40 -6.52
C ALA A 259 2.03 2.94 -6.48
N LEU A 260 2.60 2.42 -7.58
CA LEU A 260 3.20 1.09 -7.63
C LEU A 260 4.37 0.98 -6.65
N TRP A 261 5.28 1.97 -6.61
CA TRP A 261 6.38 1.97 -5.64
C TRP A 261 5.87 1.94 -4.20
N VAL A 262 4.89 2.80 -3.87
CA VAL A 262 4.28 2.80 -2.54
C VAL A 262 3.65 1.45 -2.23
N HIS A 263 2.88 0.87 -3.14
CA HIS A 263 2.29 -0.47 -2.98
C HIS A 263 3.37 -1.54 -2.75
N ALA A 264 4.47 -1.50 -3.52
CA ALA A 264 5.57 -2.45 -3.38
C ALA A 264 6.22 -2.41 -2.00
N THR A 265 6.40 -1.21 -1.41
CA THR A 265 6.91 -1.09 -0.05
C THR A 265 5.96 -1.69 1.00
N LEU A 266 4.64 -1.67 0.76
CA LEU A 266 3.64 -2.27 1.66
C LEU A 266 3.67 -3.79 1.57
N VAL A 267 3.73 -4.34 0.34
CA VAL A 267 3.91 -5.79 0.11
C VAL A 267 5.17 -6.27 0.82
N TRP A 268 6.29 -5.59 0.56
CA TRP A 268 7.58 -5.91 1.18
C TRP A 268 7.52 -5.86 2.70
N ALA A 269 6.93 -4.80 3.28
CA ALA A 269 6.87 -4.63 4.73
C ALA A 269 6.01 -5.70 5.41
N ALA A 270 4.87 -6.06 4.81
CA ALA A 270 4.00 -7.12 5.32
C ALA A 270 4.71 -8.48 5.32
N LEU A 271 5.30 -8.88 4.19
CA LEU A 271 6.02 -10.15 4.07
C LEU A 271 7.25 -10.19 4.97
N THR A 272 8.03 -9.11 5.01
CA THR A 272 9.26 -9.01 5.82
C THR A 272 8.92 -9.09 7.31
N ALA A 273 7.97 -8.31 7.81
CA ALA A 273 7.60 -8.34 9.22
C ALA A 273 6.96 -9.68 9.62
N TYR A 274 6.08 -10.24 8.78
CA TYR A 274 5.47 -11.53 9.06
C TYR A 274 6.53 -12.64 9.12
N GLY A 275 7.38 -12.72 8.10
CA GLY A 275 8.52 -13.64 8.01
C GLY A 275 9.49 -13.53 9.19
N ARG A 276 9.76 -12.28 9.61
CA ARG A 276 10.74 -11.95 10.65
C ARG A 276 10.19 -12.18 12.05
N PHE A 277 8.95 -11.82 12.34
CA PHE A 277 8.43 -11.72 13.72
C PHE A 277 7.33 -12.73 14.05
N VAL A 278 6.64 -13.29 13.06
CA VAL A 278 5.56 -14.26 13.28
C VAL A 278 6.06 -15.68 13.04
N ARG A 279 6.47 -15.97 11.81
CA ARG A 279 7.04 -17.27 11.40
C ARG A 279 7.65 -17.15 10.02
N VAL A 280 8.54 -18.08 9.70
CA VAL A 280 9.05 -18.26 8.33
C VAL A 280 7.88 -18.52 7.37
N LEU A 281 7.91 -17.86 6.22
CA LEU A 281 6.95 -18.07 5.14
C LEU A 281 7.26 -19.41 4.46
N ARG A 282 6.23 -20.21 4.23
CA ARG A 282 6.33 -21.46 3.47
C ARG A 282 6.49 -21.13 1.97
N PRO A 283 7.06 -22.05 1.18
CA PRO A 283 7.11 -21.90 -0.28
C PRO A 283 5.73 -21.54 -0.84
N GLY A 284 5.66 -20.53 -1.71
CA GLY A 284 4.42 -20.07 -2.34
C GLY A 284 3.54 -19.14 -1.49
N GLU A 285 3.79 -18.94 -0.20
CA GLU A 285 2.96 -18.02 0.61
C GLU A 285 3.16 -16.56 0.25
N ALA A 286 4.39 -16.19 -0.15
CA ALA A 286 4.68 -14.84 -0.61
C ALA A 286 3.95 -14.56 -1.94
N ASP A 287 3.96 -15.53 -2.85
CA ASP A 287 3.26 -15.52 -4.13
C ASP A 287 1.74 -15.38 -3.92
N GLY A 288 1.17 -16.24 -3.06
CA GLY A 288 -0.25 -16.18 -2.73
C GLY A 288 -0.66 -14.87 -2.06
N TYR A 289 0.20 -14.30 -1.21
CA TYR A 289 -0.06 -12.98 -0.62
C TYR A 289 -0.01 -11.86 -1.65
N TYR A 290 0.99 -11.87 -2.53
CA TYR A 290 1.11 -10.90 -3.60
C TYR A 290 -0.12 -10.90 -4.49
N GLU A 291 -0.50 -12.08 -5.04
CA GLU A 291 -1.68 -12.22 -5.90
C GLU A 291 -2.95 -11.77 -5.19
N ALA A 292 -3.13 -12.19 -3.93
CA ALA A 292 -4.31 -11.81 -3.15
C ALA A 292 -4.37 -10.31 -2.85
N LEU A 293 -3.24 -9.59 -2.81
CA LEU A 293 -3.20 -8.15 -2.51
C LEU A 293 -3.31 -7.28 -3.77
N ARG A 294 -3.21 -7.83 -4.99
CA ARG A 294 -3.31 -7.05 -6.24
C ARG A 294 -4.57 -6.16 -6.34
N PRO A 295 -5.78 -6.60 -5.93
CA PRO A 295 -6.96 -5.73 -5.93
C PRO A 295 -6.79 -4.47 -5.07
N PHE A 296 -5.95 -4.52 -4.02
CA PHE A 296 -5.61 -3.35 -3.21
C PHE A 296 -4.89 -2.28 -4.05
N ALA A 297 -3.96 -2.69 -4.91
CA ALA A 297 -3.22 -1.78 -5.78
C ALA A 297 -4.15 -1.08 -6.78
N GLY A 298 -5.11 -1.83 -7.35
CA GLY A 298 -6.13 -1.32 -8.27
C GLY A 298 -7.00 -0.21 -7.67
N LEU A 299 -7.24 -0.21 -6.35
CA LEU A 299 -7.96 0.87 -5.67
C LEU A 299 -7.28 2.25 -5.78
N PHE A 300 -5.99 2.27 -6.10
CA PHE A 300 -5.15 3.47 -6.18
C PHE A 300 -4.59 3.71 -7.59
N GLY A 301 -5.22 3.12 -8.62
CA GLY A 301 -4.86 3.37 -10.02
C GLY A 301 -3.74 2.50 -10.56
N VAL A 302 -3.16 1.61 -9.74
CA VAL A 302 -2.15 0.64 -10.19
C VAL A 302 -2.87 -0.53 -10.87
N THR A 303 -3.11 -0.37 -12.16
CA THR A 303 -3.76 -1.37 -13.03
C THR A 303 -2.78 -2.47 -13.46
N ASP A 304 -3.32 -3.56 -14.03
CA ASP A 304 -2.54 -4.72 -14.49
C ASP A 304 -1.45 -4.39 -15.53
N ARG A 305 -1.54 -3.23 -16.21
CA ARG A 305 -0.47 -2.78 -17.12
C ARG A 305 0.79 -2.29 -16.41
N HIS A 306 0.69 -1.85 -15.15
CA HIS A 306 1.85 -1.39 -14.36
C HIS A 306 2.26 -2.44 -13.35
N LEU A 307 1.29 -3.18 -12.80
CA LEU A 307 1.55 -4.14 -11.75
C LEU A 307 2.29 -5.38 -12.31
N PRO A 308 3.43 -5.79 -11.73
CA PRO A 308 4.10 -7.01 -12.15
C PRO A 308 3.16 -8.22 -12.09
N PRO A 309 3.07 -9.06 -13.14
CA PRO A 309 2.00 -10.04 -13.25
C PRO A 309 2.16 -11.22 -12.29
N THR A 310 3.38 -11.48 -11.81
CA THR A 310 3.68 -12.51 -10.81
C THR A 310 4.55 -11.96 -9.68
N TYR A 311 4.64 -12.69 -8.58
CA TYR A 311 5.55 -12.33 -7.49
C TYR A 311 7.03 -12.41 -7.89
N ALA A 312 7.40 -13.26 -8.84
CA ALA A 312 8.76 -13.31 -9.40
C ALA A 312 9.09 -12.01 -10.17
N ASP A 313 8.14 -11.52 -10.97
CA ASP A 313 8.28 -10.23 -11.67
C ASP A 313 8.30 -9.08 -10.67
N PHE A 314 7.49 -9.14 -9.62
CA PHE A 314 7.51 -8.19 -8.52
C PHE A 314 8.88 -8.13 -7.85
N ARG A 315 9.52 -9.27 -7.58
CA ARG A 315 10.88 -9.32 -7.02
C ARG A 315 11.91 -8.72 -7.96
N THR A 316 11.73 -8.89 -9.27
CA THR A 316 12.58 -8.27 -10.29
C THR A 316 12.43 -6.75 -10.30
N TYR A 317 11.19 -6.25 -10.31
CA TYR A 317 10.89 -4.82 -10.16
C TYR A 317 11.43 -4.24 -8.84
N TRP A 318 11.24 -4.95 -7.73
CA TRP A 318 11.71 -4.54 -6.42
C TRP A 318 13.24 -4.36 -6.41
N ARG A 319 13.95 -5.34 -6.98
CA ARG A 319 15.41 -5.29 -7.10
C ARG A 319 15.87 -4.16 -8.00
N SER A 320 15.24 -3.97 -9.16
CA SER A 320 15.59 -2.88 -10.07
C SER A 320 15.37 -1.50 -9.44
N MET A 321 14.33 -1.32 -8.62
CA MET A 321 14.13 -0.09 -7.85
C MET A 321 15.23 0.12 -6.80
N LEU A 322 15.59 -0.93 -6.06
CA LEU A 322 16.61 -0.84 -5.02
C LEU A 322 18.02 -0.58 -5.58
N GLU A 323 18.36 -1.17 -6.71
CA GLU A 323 19.67 -1.03 -7.37
C GLU A 323 19.74 0.19 -8.30
N GLY A 324 18.58 0.63 -8.79
CA GLY A 324 18.46 1.70 -9.78
C GLY A 324 18.59 3.12 -9.22
N PRO A 325 18.66 4.11 -10.13
CA PRO A 325 18.86 5.52 -9.77
C PRO A 325 17.59 6.19 -9.19
N SER A 326 16.40 5.61 -9.41
CA SER A 326 15.11 6.22 -8.99
C SER A 326 15.00 6.44 -7.49
N LEU A 327 15.72 5.67 -6.68
CA LEU A 327 15.82 5.88 -5.24
C LEU A 327 17.07 6.71 -4.93
N ALA A 328 16.85 8.00 -4.68
CA ALA A 328 17.88 8.99 -4.37
C ALA A 328 17.43 9.85 -3.19
N VAL A 329 18.04 9.63 -2.02
CA VAL A 329 17.66 10.34 -0.79
C VAL A 329 18.17 11.79 -0.81
N GLY A 330 17.29 12.72 -1.18
CA GLY A 330 17.47 14.18 -1.07
C GLY A 330 17.20 14.73 0.33
N ASP A 331 17.29 16.05 0.47
CA ASP A 331 17.18 16.74 1.76
C ASP A 331 15.78 16.61 2.39
N GLU A 332 14.71 16.65 1.58
CA GLU A 332 13.34 16.40 2.03
C GLU A 332 13.21 14.98 2.58
N GLY A 333 13.77 13.99 1.89
CA GLY A 333 13.79 12.60 2.34
C GLY A 333 14.51 12.46 3.69
N ARG A 334 15.67 13.12 3.86
CA ARG A 334 16.40 13.13 5.15
C ARG A 334 15.63 13.83 6.25
N ALA A 335 14.93 14.92 5.93
CA ALA A 335 14.11 15.64 6.89
C ALA A 335 12.95 14.77 7.37
N LEU A 336 12.20 14.16 6.44
CA LEU A 336 11.13 13.22 6.76
C LEU A 336 11.64 12.02 7.55
N ALA A 337 12.83 11.49 7.22
CA ALA A 337 13.44 10.39 7.95
C ALA A 337 13.68 10.73 9.43
N ARG A 338 14.09 11.96 9.74
CA ARG A 338 14.25 12.41 11.15
C ARG A 338 12.92 12.36 11.90
N ASP A 339 11.83 12.71 11.26
CA ASP A 339 10.49 12.69 11.86
C ASP A 339 9.93 11.26 11.94
N ILE A 340 10.15 10.42 10.92
CA ILE A 340 9.75 9.00 10.91
C ILE A 340 10.46 8.23 12.03
N LEU A 341 11.72 8.54 12.29
CA LEU A 341 12.56 7.86 13.27
C LEU A 341 12.40 8.38 14.71
N ARG A 342 11.50 9.34 14.93
CA ARG A 342 11.08 9.78 16.27
C ARG A 342 9.91 8.91 16.73
N PRO A 343 10.03 8.18 17.86
CA PRO A 343 8.93 7.37 18.34
C PRO A 343 7.74 8.27 18.71
N PRO A 344 6.51 7.88 18.34
CA PRO A 344 5.31 8.57 18.76
C PRO A 344 5.10 8.36 20.26
N SER A 345 5.26 9.41 21.06
CA SER A 345 5.07 9.44 22.52
C SER A 345 6.03 8.54 23.34
N ALA A 346 7.13 9.11 23.85
CA ALA A 346 7.84 8.51 24.98
C ALA A 346 8.53 9.60 25.84
N PRO A 347 8.12 9.80 27.10
CA PRO A 347 8.88 10.59 28.09
C PRO A 347 10.21 9.92 28.51
N ALA A 348 10.44 8.64 28.13
CA ALA A 348 11.68 7.90 28.29
C ALA A 348 12.50 7.84 26.98
N ALA A 349 12.77 9.01 26.40
CA ALA A 349 13.11 9.22 24.99
C ALA A 349 14.43 8.59 24.50
N GLY A 350 15.33 8.11 25.35
CA GLY A 350 16.65 7.59 24.92
C GLY A 350 16.60 6.14 24.43
N VAL A 351 16.29 5.21 25.35
CA VAL A 351 16.38 3.76 25.10
C VAL A 351 15.33 3.30 24.08
N PHE A 352 14.08 3.74 24.24
CA PHE A 352 13.01 3.34 23.33
C PHE A 352 13.26 3.85 21.91
N THR A 353 13.76 5.08 21.76
CA THR A 353 14.19 5.62 20.47
C THR A 353 15.35 4.82 19.87
N GLY A 354 16.34 4.44 20.69
CA GLY A 354 17.45 3.59 20.25
C GLY A 354 16.99 2.25 19.69
N VAL A 355 16.12 1.55 20.42
CA VAL A 355 15.53 0.27 19.98
C VAL A 355 14.70 0.43 18.71
N PHE A 356 13.82 1.44 18.67
CA PHE A 356 12.97 1.73 17.52
C PHE A 356 13.79 2.00 16.24
N ARG A 357 14.85 2.81 16.37
CA ARG A 357 15.78 3.09 15.26
C ARG A 357 16.58 1.86 14.86
N ALA A 358 17.02 1.05 15.81
CA ALA A 358 17.77 -0.18 15.53
C ALA A 358 16.91 -1.20 14.76
N VAL A 359 15.66 -1.44 15.20
CA VAL A 359 14.72 -2.32 14.49
C VAL A 359 14.45 -1.79 13.09
N THR A 360 14.12 -0.50 12.95
CA THR A 360 13.88 0.11 11.63
C THR A 360 15.07 -0.04 10.70
N SER A 361 16.28 0.27 11.19
CA SER A 361 17.52 0.17 10.42
C SER A 361 17.87 -1.28 10.05
N SER A 362 17.49 -2.24 10.89
CA SER A 362 17.73 -3.67 10.63
C SER A 362 16.91 -4.21 9.47
N LEU A 363 15.74 -3.60 9.22
CA LEU A 363 14.84 -4.02 8.15
C LEU A 363 15.19 -3.36 6.81
N LEU A 364 15.85 -2.20 6.82
CA LEU A 364 16.19 -1.51 5.59
C LEU A 364 17.30 -2.21 4.80
N PRO A 365 17.21 -2.27 3.46
CA PRO A 365 18.33 -2.60 2.60
C PRO A 365 19.55 -1.72 2.88
N ALA A 366 20.75 -2.29 2.82
CA ALA A 366 21.99 -1.60 3.24
C ALA A 366 22.22 -0.28 2.49
N ARG A 367 21.98 -0.25 1.17
CA ARG A 367 22.08 0.95 0.34
C ARG A 367 21.14 2.06 0.81
N ILE A 368 19.88 1.74 1.10
CA ILE A 368 18.87 2.72 1.54
C ILE A 368 19.21 3.23 2.94
N ARG A 369 19.61 2.32 3.84
CA ARG A 369 20.08 2.69 5.18
C ARG A 369 21.26 3.67 5.13
N ALA A 370 22.24 3.40 4.26
CA ALA A 370 23.39 4.28 4.03
C ALA A 370 22.98 5.61 3.41
N ALA A 371 22.07 5.60 2.44
CA ALA A 371 21.55 6.81 1.79
C ALA A 371 20.90 7.77 2.78
N PHE A 372 20.18 7.27 3.80
CA PHE A 372 19.63 8.07 4.90
C PHE A 372 20.65 8.45 5.99
N GLY A 373 21.89 7.96 5.91
CA GLY A 373 22.92 8.21 6.92
C GLY A 373 22.65 7.52 8.27
N LEU A 374 21.93 6.38 8.25
CA LEU A 374 21.59 5.67 9.48
C LEU A 374 22.78 4.81 9.93
N PRO A 375 23.26 4.98 11.17
CA PRO A 375 24.38 4.19 11.67
C PRO A 375 24.00 2.71 11.78
N TRP A 376 24.95 1.84 11.43
CA TRP A 376 24.80 0.39 11.55
C TRP A 376 26.00 -0.24 12.26
N ARG A 377 26.20 0.19 13.51
CA ARG A 377 27.32 -0.23 14.36
C ARG A 377 27.04 -1.59 15.00
N PRO A 378 28.05 -2.28 15.57
CA PRO A 378 27.83 -3.55 16.28
C PRO A 378 26.75 -3.49 17.36
N ARG A 379 26.67 -2.38 18.12
CA ARG A 379 25.63 -2.16 19.14
C ARG A 379 24.21 -2.10 18.55
N ASP A 380 24.07 -1.52 17.35
CA ASP A 380 22.78 -1.37 16.69
C ASP A 380 22.29 -2.75 16.20
N ARG A 381 23.22 -3.57 15.69
CA ARG A 381 22.97 -4.99 15.34
C ARG A 381 22.53 -5.81 16.55
N ALA A 382 23.26 -5.72 17.66
CA ALA A 382 22.92 -6.43 18.89
C ALA A 382 21.55 -6.00 19.44
N THR A 383 21.28 -4.68 19.46
CA THR A 383 19.99 -4.12 19.89
C THR A 383 18.85 -4.61 19.00
N ALA A 384 19.03 -4.58 17.68
CA ALA A 384 18.03 -5.06 16.73
C ALA A 384 17.79 -6.57 16.84
N ALA A 385 18.84 -7.37 17.07
CA ALA A 385 18.73 -8.81 17.29
C ALA A 385 17.93 -9.13 18.56
N ALA A 386 18.28 -8.48 19.68
CA ALA A 386 17.56 -8.63 20.95
C ALA A 386 16.10 -8.19 20.83
N ALA A 387 15.84 -7.04 20.21
CA ALA A 387 14.49 -6.55 19.97
C ALA A 387 13.69 -7.49 19.04
N SER A 388 14.33 -8.05 18.00
CA SER A 388 13.70 -9.04 17.11
C SER A 388 13.31 -10.30 17.87
N LEU A 389 14.18 -10.80 18.76
CA LEU A 389 13.88 -11.95 19.60
C LEU A 389 12.73 -11.65 20.56
N ALA A 390 12.73 -10.48 21.20
CA ALA A 390 11.65 -10.04 22.08
C ALA A 390 10.31 -9.93 21.34
N LEU A 391 10.29 -9.36 20.14
CA LEU A 391 9.08 -9.29 19.31
C LEU A 391 8.57 -10.68 18.92
N ARG A 392 9.46 -11.60 18.51
CA ARG A 392 9.08 -13.00 18.21
C ARG A 392 8.51 -13.72 19.42
N ALA A 393 9.16 -13.59 20.58
CA ALA A 393 8.68 -14.18 21.83
C ALA A 393 7.32 -13.60 22.20
N GLY A 394 7.16 -12.27 22.13
CA GLY A 394 5.91 -11.57 22.35
C GLY A 394 4.77 -12.09 21.47
N VAL A 395 4.99 -12.25 20.17
CA VAL A 395 3.98 -12.77 19.24
C VAL A 395 3.52 -14.20 19.61
N ARG A 396 4.40 -15.04 20.16
CA ARG A 396 4.06 -16.41 20.56
C ARG A 396 3.25 -16.47 21.85
N VAL A 397 3.49 -15.57 22.79
CA VAL A 397 2.84 -15.60 24.12
C VAL A 397 1.60 -14.70 24.21
N LEU A 398 1.48 -13.69 23.35
CA LEU A 398 0.36 -12.76 23.40
C LEU A 398 -0.95 -13.45 23.00
N PRO A 399 -2.03 -13.28 23.79
CA PRO A 399 -3.35 -13.79 23.42
C PRO A 399 -3.88 -13.08 22.15
N PRO A 400 -4.80 -13.70 21.39
CA PRO A 400 -5.36 -13.13 20.16
C PRO A 400 -5.93 -11.71 20.32
N SER A 401 -6.50 -11.37 21.47
CA SER A 401 -7.06 -10.04 21.76
C SER A 401 -6.01 -8.92 21.73
N ALA A 402 -4.79 -9.23 22.16
CA ALA A 402 -3.65 -8.32 22.18
C ALA A 402 -2.83 -8.38 20.88
N ARG A 403 -2.65 -9.59 20.33
CA ARG A 403 -1.87 -9.86 19.11
C ARG A 403 -2.54 -9.35 17.83
N TYR A 404 -3.86 -9.53 17.71
CA TYR A 404 -4.60 -9.17 16.50
C TYR A 404 -5.34 -7.84 16.61
N TRP A 405 -5.55 -7.20 15.47
CA TRP A 405 -6.36 -5.99 15.37
C TRP A 405 -7.83 -6.25 15.78
N PRO A 406 -8.48 -5.30 16.47
CA PRO A 406 -9.92 -5.37 16.72
C PRO A 406 -10.76 -5.48 15.44
N HIS A 407 -10.23 -4.94 14.33
CA HIS A 407 -10.83 -4.99 12.99
C HIS A 407 -11.02 -6.43 12.51
N GLU A 408 -10.05 -7.31 12.78
CA GLU A 408 -10.17 -8.74 12.45
C GLU A 408 -11.30 -9.39 13.25
N ARG A 409 -11.42 -9.09 14.55
CA ARG A 409 -12.49 -9.64 15.38
C ARG A 409 -13.88 -9.19 14.92
N VAL A 410 -14.02 -7.93 14.52
CA VAL A 410 -15.26 -7.41 13.94
C VAL A 410 -15.58 -8.14 12.63
N ALA A 411 -14.59 -8.30 11.76
CA ALA A 411 -14.76 -8.98 10.48
C ALA A 411 -15.10 -10.48 10.65
N ARG A 412 -14.48 -11.18 11.61
CA ARG A 412 -14.85 -12.56 11.96
C ARG A 412 -16.30 -12.69 12.42
N ARG A 413 -16.73 -11.82 13.34
CA ARG A 413 -18.13 -11.77 13.80
C ARG A 413 -19.10 -11.50 12.65
N ARG A 414 -18.74 -10.61 11.73
CA ARG A 414 -19.52 -10.34 10.51
C ARG A 414 -19.68 -11.59 9.65
N MET A 415 -18.66 -12.44 9.59
CA MET A 415 -18.66 -13.71 8.84
C MET A 415 -19.21 -14.91 9.62
N GLY A 416 -19.59 -14.76 10.89
CA GLY A 416 -20.12 -15.84 11.71
C GLY A 416 -19.08 -16.89 12.16
N ILE A 417 -17.80 -16.50 12.30
CA ILE A 417 -16.67 -17.40 12.64
C ILE A 417 -15.86 -16.98 13.87
#